data_AF-A0A7J2R4S9-F1
#
_entry.id   AF-A0A7J2R4S9-F1
#
_cell.length_a   1.000
_cell.length_b   1.000
_cell.length_c   1.000
_cell.angle_alpha   90.00
_cell.angle_beta   90.00
_cell.angle_gamma   90.00
#
_symmetry.space_group_name_H-M   'P 1'
#
loop_
_entity.id
_entity.type
_entity.pdbx_description
1 polymer ?
#
loop_
_entity_poly.entity_id
_entity_poly.type
_entity_poly.pdbx_seq_one_letter_code
_entity_poly.pdbx_strand_id
1 'polypeptide(L)'
;MIFIGYNYSGKVIGIVNAKSKELAEAFWQGRKLNVNTIKSLQGRGDFIPLDEHPTGVYPILETIEKEEYIQGKKRKFICVK
;
A
#
# COMPACT_ATOMS: atom_id res chain seq x y z
N MET A 1 -5.30 -10.22 7.26
CA MET A 1 -5.70 -9.14 6.32
C MET A 1 -4.48 -8.30 6.09
N ILE A 2 -4.25 -7.87 4.85
CA ILE A 2 -3.09 -7.02 4.57
C ILE A 2 -3.49 -5.57 4.85
N PHE A 3 -2.66 -4.87 5.62
CA PHE A 3 -2.80 -3.45 5.89
C PHE A 3 -1.59 -2.71 5.35
N ILE A 4 -1.85 -1.62 4.64
CA ILE A 4 -0.84 -0.77 4.03
C ILE A 4 -0.92 0.60 4.70
N GLY A 5 0.16 0.99 5.37
CA GLY A 5 0.31 2.28 6.02
C GLY A 5 1.04 3.29 5.13
N TYR A 6 0.45 4.47 5.01
CA TYR A 6 0.97 5.60 4.24
C TYR A 6 1.33 6.77 5.17
N ASN A 7 2.37 7.52 4.82
CA ASN A 7 2.68 8.79 5.48
C ASN A 7 1.84 9.95 4.91
N TYR A 8 2.04 11.16 5.44
CA TYR A 8 1.36 12.39 4.99
C TYR A 8 1.62 12.77 3.53
N SER A 9 2.70 12.28 2.92
CA SER A 9 3.00 12.49 1.50
C SER A 9 2.37 11.44 0.59
N GLY A 10 1.54 10.53 1.13
CA GLY A 10 0.96 9.41 0.39
C GLY A 10 1.97 8.31 0.04
N LYS A 11 3.16 8.30 0.65
CA LYS A 11 4.17 7.25 0.45
C LYS A 11 3.91 6.10 1.41
N VAL A 12 3.98 4.87 0.90
CA VAL A 12 3.93 3.67 1.74
C VAL A 12 5.14 3.62 2.66
N ILE A 13 4.88 3.42 3.94
CA ILE A 13 5.91 3.27 4.98
C ILE A 13 5.87 1.92 5.69
N GLY A 14 4.83 1.12 5.47
CA GLY A 14 4.75 -0.24 6.00
C GLY A 14 3.59 -1.04 5.44
N ILE A 15 3.82 -2.34 5.24
CA ILE A 15 2.80 -3.31 4.87
C ILE A 15 2.85 -4.44 5.90
N VAL A 16 1.72 -4.80 6.48
CA VAL A 16 1.65 -5.86 7.49
C VAL A 16 0.44 -6.75 7.26
N ASN A 17 0.60 -8.05 7.49
CA ASN A 17 -0.52 -8.96 7.59
C ASN A 17 -0.94 -9.06 9.06
N ALA A 18 -2.13 -8.57 9.40
CA ALA A 18 -2.64 -8.58 10.77
C ALA A 18 -4.08 -9.10 10.84
N LYS A 19 -4.49 -9.53 12.03
CA LYS A 19 -5.86 -9.99 12.30
C LYS A 19 -6.84 -8.82 12.38
N SER A 20 -6.39 -7.65 12.81
CA SER A 20 -7.18 -6.43 12.93
C SER A 20 -6.34 -5.19 12.63
N LYS A 21 -7.01 -4.05 12.43
CA LYS A 21 -6.37 -2.78 12.10
C LYS A 21 -5.56 -2.25 13.29
N GLU A 22 -6.09 -2.43 14.50
CA GLU A 22 -5.50 -1.96 15.75
C GLU A 22 -4.16 -2.67 16.02
N LEU A 23 -4.06 -3.96 15.66
CA LEU A 23 -2.80 -4.71 15.76
C LEU A 23 -1.75 -4.21 14.75
N ALA A 24 -2.18 -3.82 13.55
CA ALA A 24 -1.30 -3.20 12.56
C ALA A 24 -0.80 -1.82 13.04
N GLU A 25 -1.71 -1.00 13.58
CA GLU A 25 -1.39 0.31 14.18
C GLU A 25 -0.41 0.18 15.35
N ALA A 26 -0.67 -0.73 16.29
CA ALA A 26 0.21 -0.98 17.42
C ALA A 26 1.61 -1.42 16.98
N PHE A 27 1.71 -2.29 15.96
CA PHE A 27 3.00 -2.71 15.39
C PHE A 27 3.78 -1.52 14.81
N TRP A 28 3.13 -0.64 14.05
CA TRP A 28 3.78 0.53 13.46
C TRP A 28 4.19 1.56 14.52
N GLN A 29 3.35 1.80 15.52
CA GLN A 29 3.67 2.66 16.66
C GLN A 29 4.88 2.13 17.45
N GLY A 30 4.93 0.83 17.72
CA GLY A 30 6.07 0.19 18.39
C GLY A 30 7.38 0.33 17.61
N ARG A 31 7.31 0.48 16.28
CA ARG A 31 8.46 0.74 15.40
C ARG A 31 8.71 2.22 15.11
N LYS A 32 7.98 3.14 15.76
CA LYS A 32 8.06 4.59 15.53
C LYS A 32 7.81 4.98 14.06
N LEU A 33 6.94 4.23 13.36
CA LEU A 33 6.50 4.53 12.00
C LEU A 33 5.25 5.41 12.05
N ASN A 34 5.35 6.64 11.56
CA ASN A 34 4.25 7.61 11.55
C ASN A 34 3.28 7.34 10.38
N VAL A 35 2.40 6.36 10.58
CA VAL A 35 1.33 6.04 9.65
C VAL A 35 0.18 7.04 9.82
N ASN A 36 -0.13 7.76 8.75
CA ASN A 36 -1.24 8.71 8.69
C ASN A 36 -2.51 8.05 8.13
N THR A 37 -2.38 7.33 7.01
CA THR A 37 -3.50 6.71 6.31
C THR A 37 -3.28 5.21 6.22
N ILE A 38 -4.34 4.42 6.40
CA ILE A 38 -4.28 2.95 6.37
C ILE A 38 -5.29 2.44 5.35
N LYS A 39 -4.83 1.63 4.39
CA LYS A 39 -5.70 0.83 3.52
C LYS A 39 -5.69 -0.63 3.99
N SER A 40 -6.85 -1.26 3.99
CA SER A 40 -7.00 -2.69 4.28
C SER A 40 -7.38 -3.44 3.01
N LEU A 41 -6.81 -4.61 2.85
CA LEU A 41 -7.09 -5.55 1.78
C LEU A 41 -7.65 -6.83 2.43
N GLN A 42 -8.95 -7.08 2.21
CA GLN A 42 -9.67 -8.24 2.76
C GLN A 42 -9.67 -9.39 1.75
N GLY A 43 -9.18 -10.55 2.20
CA GLY A 43 -9.04 -11.76 1.38
C GLY A 43 -10.34 -12.51 1.09
N ARG A 44 -11.47 -11.81 0.89
CA ARG A 44 -12.72 -12.41 0.41
C ARG A 44 -13.38 -11.43 -0.58
N GLY A 45 -12.89 -11.44 -1.81
CA GLY A 45 -13.43 -10.62 -2.91
C GLY A 45 -12.34 -9.98 -3.77
N ASP A 46 -11.29 -9.43 -3.13
CA ASP A 46 -10.24 -8.71 -3.86
C ASP A 46 -9.05 -9.61 -4.27
N PHE A 47 -8.91 -10.79 -3.63
CA PHE A 47 -7.83 -11.73 -3.89
C PHE A 47 -8.41 -13.04 -4.41
N ILE A 48 -7.96 -13.44 -5.61
CA ILE A 48 -8.00 -14.84 -6.04
C ILE A 48 -6.97 -15.59 -5.15
N PRO A 49 -7.28 -16.77 -4.60
CA PRO A 49 -6.27 -17.62 -3.96
C PRO A 49 -5.01 -17.70 -4.83
N LEU A 50 -3.81 -17.61 -4.25
CA LEU A 50 -2.55 -17.64 -5.02
C LEU A 50 -2.48 -18.86 -5.95
N ASP A 51 -3.03 -19.98 -5.50
CA ASP A 51 -3.11 -21.25 -6.22
C ASP A 51 -4.05 -21.20 -7.45
N GLU A 52 -4.95 -20.21 -7.50
CA GLU A 52 -5.89 -19.95 -8.59
C GLU A 52 -5.47 -18.75 -9.46
N HIS A 53 -4.39 -18.03 -9.09
CA HIS A 53 -3.93 -16.85 -9.83
C HIS A 53 -3.09 -17.27 -11.05
N PRO A 54 -3.38 -16.78 -12.28
CA PRO A 54 -2.76 -17.27 -13.52
C PRO A 54 -1.23 -17.12 -13.57
N THR A 55 -0.67 -16.17 -12.83
CA THR A 55 0.78 -15.95 -12.71
C THR A 55 1.34 -16.36 -11.35
N GLY A 56 0.49 -16.76 -10.39
CA GLY A 56 0.87 -17.01 -9.00
C GLY A 56 1.41 -15.76 -8.25
N VAL A 57 1.27 -14.56 -8.80
CA VAL A 57 1.76 -13.30 -8.22
C VAL A 57 0.64 -12.30 -8.13
N TYR A 58 0.30 -11.87 -6.90
CA TYR A 58 -0.63 -10.77 -6.68
C TYR A 58 0.16 -9.50 -6.30
N PRO A 59 0.13 -8.44 -7.11
CA PRO A 59 0.80 -7.19 -6.77
C PRO A 59 0.08 -6.53 -5.60
N ILE A 60 0.72 -6.50 -4.43
CA ILE A 60 0.22 -5.80 -3.23
C ILE A 60 0.39 -4.28 -3.38
N LEU A 61 1.38 -3.86 -4.16
CA LEU A 61 1.68 -2.49 -4.55
C LEU A 61 2.36 -2.51 -5.92
N GLU A 62 1.98 -1.58 -6.78
CA GLU A 62 2.67 -1.37 -8.05
C GLU A 62 3.14 0.08 -8.15
N THR A 63 4.37 0.27 -8.61
CA THR A 63 4.87 1.61 -8.94
C THR A 63 4.47 1.93 -10.36
N ILE A 64 3.70 3.00 -10.54
CA ILE A 64 3.40 3.56 -11.85
C ILE A 64 4.23 4.83 -12.07
N GLU A 65 4.80 4.98 -13.26
CA GLU A 65 5.31 6.26 -13.69
C GLU A 65 4.15 7.13 -14.15
N LYS A 66 3.99 8.28 -13.50
CA LYS A 66 3.02 9.30 -13.90
C LYS A 66 3.76 10.56 -14.35
N GLU A 67 3.41 11.05 -15.53
CA GLU A 67 3.89 12.32 -16.03
C GLU A 67 2.80 13.38 -15.87
N GLU A 68 3.11 14.48 -15.18
CA GLU A 68 2.19 15.61 -15.03
C GLU A 68 2.90 16.92 -15.37
N TYR A 69 2.15 17.87 -15.95
CA TYR A 69 2.61 19.24 -16.16
C TYR A 69 2.23 20.08 -14.94
N ILE A 70 3.23 20.49 -14.18
CA ILE A 70 3.04 21.36 -13.00
C ILE A 70 3.79 22.66 -13.27
N GLN A 71 3.07 23.78 -13.26
CA GLN A 71 3.61 25.12 -13.54
C GLN A 71 4.36 25.20 -14.88
N GLY A 72 3.80 24.58 -15.93
CA GLY A 72 4.39 24.58 -17.27
C GLY A 72 5.63 23.69 -17.44
N LYS A 73 6.09 23.00 -16.38
CA LYS A 73 7.20 22.04 -16.46
C LYS A 73 6.65 20.60 -16.38
N LYS A 74 7.09 19.75 -17.31
CA LYS A 74 6.83 18.31 -17.26
C LYS A 74 7.60 17.69 -16.09
N ARG A 75 6.90 17.01 -15.19
CA ARG A 75 7.49 16.29 -14.05
C ARG A 75 7.12 14.81 -14.11
N LYS A 76 8.10 13.96 -13.84
CA LYS A 76 7.93 12.51 -13.66
C LYS A 76 7.77 12.20 -12.19
N PHE A 77 6.76 11.40 -11.87
CA PHE A 77 6.49 10.90 -10.53
C PHE A 77 6.50 9.38 -10.55
N ILE A 78 7.14 8.78 -9.56
CA ILE A 78 6.93 7.36 -9.26
C ILE A 78 5.83 7.33 -8.20
N CYS A 79 4.64 6.96 -8.63
CA CYS A 79 3.47 6.84 -7.75
C CYS A 79 3.29 5.39 -7.35
N VAL A 80 2.89 5.15 -6.11
CA VAL A 80 2.51 3.82 -5.64
C VAL A 80 0.99 3.72 -5.77
N LYS A 81 0.51 2.76 -6.57
CA LYS A 81 -0.93 2.52 -6.79
C LYS A 81 -1.41 1.35 -5.93
#